data_AF-A0A9N9PXC6-F1
#
_entry.id   AF-A0A9N9PXC6-F1
#
_cell.length_a   1.000
_cell.length_b   1.000
_cell.length_c   1.000
_cell.angle_alpha   90.00
_cell.angle_beta   90.00
_cell.angle_gamma   90.00
#
_symmetry.space_group_name_H-M   'P 1'
#
loop_
_entity.id
_entity.type
_entity.pdbx_description
1 polymer ?
#
loop_
_entity_poly.entity_id
_entity_poly.type
_entity_poly.pdbx_seq_one_letter_code
_entity_poly.pdbx_strand_id
1 'polypeptide(L)'
;MAPRKRKRARVDSISEQSPSPSPIIFRIPGQTPDTLLSVLGQDYHVHSMLLKLHSNYFRRFLDSPDKSGERASHDFRYHYITVFDDDECGWSLESVEKATPATPAEVSRYYCREEESTAFHHLLCTMYNRKYAIQNVSALKSLTKIADFFCALPIVSATIVETVMTGPMTRTRMEEWSSRSEFSRNACEISRIAQKLRNPILFRDAIIEVVSRWDFHQEFLFEIGIKASDFFDGSTLQLIEREYTQVAKLLVRCSHRLLLRILDGRFWEIGKRVPAPEDESAWRSADFYYRIRLRIIEKLEGIYYHFVRPETREALDKLRQSIDELIQNNLVLDQSHCGPGELGMHEHAFLCAKISDDDLPWDTSEIDW
;
A
#
# COMPACT_ATOMS: atom_id res chain seq x y z
N MET A 1 -49.35 50.47 -50.22
CA MET A 1 -49.51 49.45 -49.14
C MET A 1 -49.06 48.10 -49.68
N ALA A 2 -47.97 47.56 -49.13
CA ALA A 2 -47.47 46.20 -49.36
C ALA A 2 -46.66 45.79 -48.11
N PRO A 3 -46.73 44.53 -47.65
CA PRO A 3 -46.27 44.15 -46.32
C PRO A 3 -44.76 43.93 -46.26
N ARG A 4 -44.10 44.51 -45.25
CA ARG A 4 -42.68 44.28 -44.95
C ARG A 4 -42.49 42.91 -44.30
N LYS A 5 -41.62 42.09 -44.91
CA LYS A 5 -41.21 40.76 -44.45
C LYS A 5 -40.54 40.83 -43.07
N ARG A 6 -41.06 40.03 -42.13
CA ARG A 6 -40.38 39.63 -40.89
C ARG A 6 -39.06 38.93 -41.24
N LYS A 7 -37.92 39.53 -40.87
CA LYS A 7 -36.65 38.78 -40.74
C LYS A 7 -36.69 38.08 -39.38
N ARG A 8 -36.68 36.75 -39.42
CA ARG A 8 -36.54 35.87 -38.25
C ARG A 8 -35.23 36.21 -37.52
N ALA A 9 -35.34 36.49 -36.23
CA ALA A 9 -34.22 36.48 -35.31
C ALA A 9 -33.68 35.05 -35.21
N ARG A 10 -32.37 34.89 -35.31
CA ARG A 10 -31.67 33.63 -35.02
C ARG A 10 -31.23 33.73 -33.55
N VAL A 11 -32.05 33.18 -32.67
CA VAL A 11 -31.63 32.71 -31.35
C VAL A 11 -30.92 31.37 -31.55
N ASP A 12 -30.00 31.06 -30.63
CA ASP A 12 -29.32 29.79 -30.32
C ASP A 12 -27.83 30.16 -30.10
N SER A 13 -27.42 30.66 -28.92
CA SER A 13 -27.56 30.07 -27.58
C SER A 13 -27.04 28.63 -27.52
N ILE A 14 -25.71 28.48 -27.47
CA ILE A 14 -25.05 27.38 -26.75
C ILE A 14 -24.00 28.04 -25.86
N SER A 15 -24.47 28.60 -24.75
CA SER A 15 -23.66 28.80 -23.55
C SER A 15 -23.98 27.64 -22.62
N GLU A 16 -23.08 26.67 -22.54
CA GLU A 16 -22.94 25.74 -21.41
C GLU A 16 -21.57 25.06 -21.57
N GLN A 17 -20.51 25.88 -21.55
CA GLN A 17 -19.22 25.38 -21.07
C GLN A 17 -19.38 25.29 -19.56
N SER A 18 -19.42 24.07 -19.02
CA SER A 18 -19.08 23.88 -17.62
C SER A 18 -17.76 24.61 -17.35
N PRO A 19 -17.63 25.37 -16.26
CA PRO A 19 -16.38 26.06 -15.97
C PRO A 19 -15.28 24.99 -15.84
N SER A 20 -14.28 25.06 -16.72
CA SER A 20 -13.09 24.23 -16.56
C SER A 20 -12.53 24.46 -15.15
N PRO A 21 -12.08 23.41 -14.46
CA PRO A 21 -11.55 23.56 -13.12
C PRO A 21 -10.36 24.53 -13.14
N SER A 22 -10.22 25.30 -12.06
CA SER A 22 -9.12 26.26 -11.96
C SER A 22 -7.77 25.53 -12.06
N PRO A 23 -6.77 26.11 -12.74
CA PRO A 23 -5.48 25.45 -12.92
C PRO A 23 -4.78 25.22 -11.59
N ILE A 24 -4.21 24.03 -11.40
CA ILE A 24 -3.42 23.67 -10.23
C ILE A 24 -1.97 24.06 -10.48
N ILE A 25 -1.47 25.00 -9.68
CA ILE A 25 -0.13 25.56 -9.85
C ILE A 25 0.86 24.94 -8.85
N PHE A 26 1.86 24.25 -9.37
CA PHE A 26 3.01 23.84 -8.59
C PHE A 26 4.06 24.95 -8.60
N ARG A 27 4.52 25.37 -7.42
CA ARG A 27 5.39 26.55 -7.23
C ARG A 27 6.73 26.14 -6.66
N ILE A 28 7.80 26.71 -7.20
CA ILE A 28 9.15 26.67 -6.65
C ILE A 28 9.58 28.13 -6.40
N PRO A 29 10.11 28.48 -5.22
CA PRO A 29 10.54 29.84 -4.93
C PRO A 29 11.52 30.36 -5.99
N GLY A 30 11.22 31.54 -6.55
CA GLY A 30 12.09 32.18 -7.56
C GLY A 30 12.02 31.60 -8.97
N GLN A 31 11.13 30.63 -9.24
CA GLN A 31 10.93 30.06 -10.57
C GLN A 31 9.48 30.20 -11.02
N THR A 32 9.29 30.37 -12.33
CA THR A 32 7.98 30.34 -12.99
C THR A 32 7.78 28.99 -13.68
N PRO A 33 6.59 28.37 -13.55
CA PRO A 33 6.26 27.17 -14.31
C PRO A 33 6.43 27.40 -15.81
N ASP A 34 7.07 26.47 -16.51
CA ASP A 34 7.34 26.54 -17.95
C ASP A 34 6.62 25.44 -18.75
N THR A 35 5.85 24.59 -18.07
CA THR A 35 5.07 23.49 -18.67
C THR A 35 3.61 23.57 -18.22
N LEU A 36 2.70 23.49 -19.19
CA LEU A 36 1.27 23.29 -19.00
C LEU A 36 0.91 21.86 -19.39
N LEU A 37 0.34 21.09 -18.45
CA LEU A 37 -0.21 19.76 -18.70
C LEU A 37 -1.73 19.80 -18.48
N SER A 38 -2.51 19.57 -19.53
CA SER A 38 -3.96 19.44 -19.48
C SER A 38 -4.32 17.95 -19.40
N VAL A 39 -4.45 17.45 -18.18
CA VAL A 39 -4.63 16.01 -17.91
C VAL A 39 -6.05 15.71 -17.48
N LEU A 40 -6.77 14.95 -18.30
CA LEU A 40 -8.16 14.53 -18.05
C LEU A 40 -9.08 15.71 -17.64
N GLY A 41 -8.93 16.84 -18.33
CA GLY A 41 -9.71 18.06 -18.07
C GLY A 41 -9.21 18.95 -16.94
N GLN A 42 -8.12 18.58 -16.25
CA GLN A 42 -7.47 19.41 -15.23
C GLN A 42 -6.14 19.98 -15.74
N ASP A 43 -5.99 21.30 -15.68
CA ASP A 43 -4.76 21.98 -16.04
C ASP A 43 -3.77 22.02 -14.87
N TYR A 44 -2.52 21.68 -15.16
CA TYR A 44 -1.40 21.70 -14.22
C TYR A 44 -0.28 22.60 -14.75
N HIS A 45 0.09 23.61 -13.96
CA HIS A 45 1.25 24.46 -14.23
C HIS A 45 2.44 23.92 -13.45
N VAL A 46 3.44 23.40 -14.16
CA VAL A 46 4.59 22.68 -13.60
C VAL A 46 5.91 23.12 -14.25
N HIS A 47 7.03 22.71 -13.67
CA HIS A 47 8.38 22.97 -14.10
C HIS A 47 8.94 21.74 -14.80
N SER A 48 9.32 21.89 -16.07
CA SER A 48 9.91 20.85 -16.91
C SER A 48 11.15 20.22 -16.27
N MET A 49 11.93 21.01 -15.51
CA MET A 49 13.11 20.54 -14.79
C MET A 49 12.80 19.40 -13.82
N LEU A 50 11.74 19.52 -13.01
CA LEU A 50 11.38 18.47 -12.04
C LEU A 50 10.78 17.24 -12.72
N LEU A 51 9.98 17.43 -13.77
CA LEU A 51 9.48 16.32 -14.57
C LEU A 51 10.65 15.50 -15.14
N LYS A 52 11.65 16.14 -15.75
CA LYS A 52 12.83 15.46 -16.33
C LYS A 52 13.74 14.84 -15.27
N LEU A 53 13.79 15.41 -14.08
CA LEU A 53 14.58 14.88 -12.97
C LEU A 53 14.00 13.54 -12.49
N HIS A 54 12.68 13.47 -12.32
CA HIS A 54 12.02 12.33 -11.67
C HIS A 54 11.32 11.35 -12.62
N SER A 55 11.36 11.59 -13.93
CA SER A 55 10.73 10.72 -14.92
C SER A 55 11.60 10.58 -16.17
N ASN A 56 11.97 9.33 -16.47
CA ASN A 56 12.68 8.99 -17.70
C ASN A 56 11.83 9.26 -18.95
N TYR A 57 10.49 9.14 -18.83
CA TYR A 57 9.55 9.50 -19.89
C TYR A 57 9.66 10.98 -20.25
N PHE A 58 9.50 11.90 -19.28
CA PHE A 58 9.55 13.34 -19.56
C PHE A 58 10.94 13.79 -20.01
N ARG A 59 12.01 13.17 -19.50
CA ARG A 59 13.40 13.43 -19.95
C ARG A 59 13.57 13.19 -21.44
N ARG A 60 13.02 12.09 -21.96
CA ARG A 60 13.08 11.75 -23.39
C ARG A 60 12.09 12.55 -24.22
N PHE A 61 10.89 12.79 -23.69
CA PHE A 61 9.78 13.27 -24.49
C PHE A 61 9.73 14.80 -24.59
N LEU A 62 10.12 15.55 -23.57
CA LEU A 62 9.99 17.02 -23.59
C LEU A 62 10.98 17.67 -24.58
N ASP A 63 12.23 17.20 -24.63
CA ASP A 63 13.31 17.78 -25.46
C ASP A 63 13.64 16.91 -26.70
N SER A 64 12.72 16.05 -27.15
CA SER A 64 12.96 15.22 -28.33
C SER A 64 13.21 16.08 -29.59
N PRO A 65 14.23 15.76 -30.42
CA PRO A 65 14.59 16.54 -31.61
C PRO A 65 13.47 16.60 -32.66
N ASP A 66 12.51 15.68 -32.62
CA ASP A 66 11.33 15.65 -33.49
C ASP A 66 10.23 16.64 -33.07
N LYS A 67 10.49 17.46 -32.05
CA LYS A 67 9.60 18.51 -31.55
C LYS A 67 10.33 19.83 -31.76
N SER A 68 9.78 20.67 -32.63
CA SER A 68 10.28 22.02 -32.90
C SER A 68 10.58 22.70 -31.57
N GLY A 69 11.82 23.17 -31.38
CA GLY A 69 12.24 23.89 -30.16
C GLY A 69 11.56 25.26 -29.98
N GLU A 70 10.43 25.48 -30.65
CA GLU A 70 9.59 26.66 -30.55
C GLU A 70 8.72 26.56 -29.29
N ARG A 71 8.40 27.71 -28.69
CA ARG A 71 7.54 27.73 -27.52
C ARG A 71 6.11 27.36 -27.92
N ALA A 72 5.50 26.44 -27.18
CA ALA A 72 4.10 26.07 -27.39
C ALA A 72 3.12 27.25 -27.14
N SER A 73 3.48 28.22 -26.31
CA SER A 73 2.71 29.44 -26.02
C SER A 73 3.63 30.58 -25.57
N HIS A 74 3.12 31.82 -25.56
CA HIS A 74 3.84 32.98 -25.02
C HIS A 74 4.29 32.78 -23.57
N ASP A 75 3.50 32.04 -22.78
CA ASP A 75 3.69 31.86 -21.34
C ASP A 75 4.27 30.49 -20.95
N PHE A 76 4.15 29.48 -21.82
CA PHE A 76 4.64 28.13 -21.55
C PHE A 76 5.54 27.61 -22.67
N ARG A 77 6.69 27.06 -22.29
CA ARG A 77 7.61 26.40 -23.22
C ARG A 77 7.00 25.10 -23.75
N TYR A 78 6.32 24.36 -22.88
CA TYR A 78 5.72 23.07 -23.21
C TYR A 78 4.23 23.08 -22.91
N HIS A 79 3.42 22.57 -23.83
CA HIS A 79 1.98 22.42 -23.65
C HIS A 79 1.56 21.02 -24.12
N TYR A 80 1.07 20.21 -23.18
CA TYR A 80 0.66 18.84 -23.44
C TYR A 80 -0.78 18.60 -23.00
N ILE A 81 -1.50 17.79 -23.78
CA ILE A 81 -2.91 17.44 -23.53
C ILE A 81 -3.09 15.93 -23.52
N THR A 82 -4.07 15.44 -22.78
CA THR A 82 -4.51 14.04 -22.83
C THR A 82 -5.00 13.66 -24.21
N VAL A 83 -4.48 12.56 -24.74
CA VAL A 83 -4.96 11.88 -25.94
C VAL A 83 -5.31 10.44 -25.57
N PHE A 84 -6.42 9.92 -26.11
CA PHE A 84 -6.81 8.52 -25.91
C PHE A 84 -6.22 7.64 -27.00
N ASP A 85 -5.82 6.42 -26.63
CA ASP A 85 -5.33 5.43 -27.59
C ASP A 85 -6.49 4.90 -28.46
N ASP A 86 -6.19 4.31 -29.61
CA ASP A 86 -7.19 3.80 -30.57
C ASP A 86 -8.16 2.77 -29.97
N ASP A 87 -7.69 1.99 -28.99
CA ASP A 87 -8.49 1.01 -28.25
C ASP A 87 -9.34 1.64 -27.14
N GLU A 88 -9.24 2.96 -26.96
CA GLU A 88 -9.97 3.81 -26.00
C GLU A 88 -9.80 3.44 -24.51
N CYS A 89 -8.98 2.42 -24.24
CA CYS A 89 -8.73 1.88 -22.91
C CYS A 89 -7.55 2.57 -22.21
N GLY A 90 -6.58 3.09 -22.98
CA GLY A 90 -5.43 3.84 -22.49
C GLY A 90 -5.51 5.33 -22.82
N TRP A 91 -4.66 6.11 -22.15
CA TRP A 91 -4.45 7.51 -22.49
C TRP A 91 -2.98 7.87 -22.30
N SER A 92 -2.53 8.87 -23.05
CA SER A 92 -1.17 9.40 -23.00
C SER A 92 -1.17 10.93 -23.07
N LEU A 93 0.02 11.53 -23.03
CA LEU A 93 0.21 12.97 -23.20
C LEU A 93 0.85 13.26 -24.56
N GLU A 94 0.25 14.15 -25.32
CA GLU A 94 0.80 14.63 -26.59
C GLU A 94 0.93 16.15 -26.62
N SER A 95 1.86 16.65 -27.42
CA SER A 95 2.01 18.09 -27.63
C SER A 95 0.74 18.61 -28.29
N VAL A 96 0.22 19.75 -27.84
CA VAL A 96 -0.97 20.38 -28.43
C VAL A 96 -0.79 20.68 -29.93
N GLU A 97 0.44 20.84 -30.40
CA GLU A 97 0.76 21.03 -31.82
C GLU A 97 0.51 19.78 -32.67
N LYS A 98 0.60 18.58 -32.07
CA LYS A 98 0.42 17.28 -32.74
C LYS A 98 -0.94 16.65 -32.43
N ALA A 99 -1.51 16.97 -31.27
CA ALA A 99 -2.76 16.38 -30.81
C ALA A 99 -3.94 16.82 -31.67
N THR A 100 -4.82 15.87 -32.00
CA THR A 100 -6.14 16.18 -32.55
C THR A 100 -7.06 16.73 -31.46
N PRO A 101 -7.93 17.71 -31.76
CA PRO A 101 -8.90 18.21 -30.80
C PRO A 101 -9.78 17.08 -30.26
N ALA A 102 -9.91 17.00 -28.93
CA ALA A 102 -10.75 15.99 -28.30
C ALA A 102 -12.21 16.12 -28.75
N THR A 103 -12.79 15.00 -29.15
CA THR A 103 -14.20 14.86 -29.47
C THR A 103 -15.05 14.97 -28.19
N PRO A 104 -16.34 15.34 -28.29
CA PRO A 104 -17.23 15.38 -27.13
C PRO A 104 -17.34 14.04 -26.38
N ALA A 105 -17.19 12.92 -27.11
CA ALA A 105 -17.16 11.59 -26.52
C ALA A 105 -15.92 11.38 -25.63
N GLU A 106 -14.74 11.81 -26.09
CA GLU A 106 -13.49 11.75 -25.33
C GLU A 106 -13.51 12.66 -24.10
N VAL A 107 -14.06 13.86 -24.22
CA VAL A 107 -14.21 14.78 -23.08
C VAL A 107 -15.12 14.18 -22.00
N SER A 108 -16.18 13.48 -22.41
CA SER A 108 -17.08 12.80 -21.47
C SER A 108 -16.38 11.67 -20.70
N ARG A 109 -15.32 11.07 -21.25
CA ARG A 109 -14.55 10.00 -20.59
C ARG A 109 -13.66 10.50 -19.46
N TYR A 110 -13.33 11.80 -19.42
CA TYR A 110 -12.53 12.36 -18.33
C TYR A 110 -13.19 12.11 -16.96
N TYR A 111 -14.52 12.24 -16.89
CA TYR A 111 -15.28 12.01 -15.66
C TYR A 111 -15.25 10.55 -15.19
N CYS A 112 -15.03 9.59 -16.08
CA CYS A 112 -14.93 8.17 -15.73
C CYS A 112 -13.53 7.77 -15.23
N ARG A 113 -12.57 8.68 -15.23
CA ARG A 113 -11.15 8.41 -14.91
C ARG A 113 -10.65 9.23 -13.71
N GLU A 114 -11.54 9.48 -12.74
CA GLU A 114 -11.23 10.24 -11.51
C GLU A 114 -10.07 9.63 -10.72
N GLU A 115 -9.99 8.29 -10.62
CA GLU A 115 -8.89 7.60 -9.94
C GLU A 115 -7.55 7.83 -10.63
N GLU A 116 -7.51 7.81 -11.97
CA GLU A 116 -6.28 8.05 -12.75
C GLU A 116 -5.87 9.52 -12.70
N SER A 117 -6.83 10.44 -12.74
CA SER A 117 -6.58 11.88 -12.55
C SER A 117 -6.00 12.15 -11.16
N THR A 118 -6.56 11.54 -10.13
CA THR A 118 -6.05 11.62 -8.75
C THR A 118 -4.65 10.99 -8.62
N ALA A 119 -4.43 9.83 -9.23
CA ALA A 119 -3.13 9.17 -9.26
C ALA A 119 -2.06 10.03 -9.97
N PHE A 120 -2.41 10.67 -11.08
CA PHE A 120 -1.51 11.61 -11.77
C PHE A 120 -1.21 12.85 -10.92
N HIS A 121 -2.23 13.41 -10.24
CA HIS A 121 -2.02 14.48 -9.28
C HIS A 121 -1.04 14.07 -8.17
N HIS A 122 -1.22 12.88 -7.60
CA HIS A 122 -0.32 12.34 -6.59
C HIS A 122 1.10 12.13 -7.11
N LEU A 123 1.27 11.67 -8.36
CA LEU A 123 2.58 11.59 -9.00
C LEU A 123 3.25 12.97 -9.08
N LEU A 124 2.52 14.02 -9.45
CA LEU A 124 3.07 15.38 -9.40
C LEU A 124 3.41 15.81 -7.96
N CYS A 125 2.58 15.46 -6.98
CA CYS A 125 2.89 15.72 -5.58
C CYS A 125 4.20 15.02 -5.15
N THR A 126 4.46 13.77 -5.56
CA THR A 126 5.72 13.08 -5.23
C THR A 126 6.92 13.81 -5.83
N MET A 127 6.85 14.23 -7.10
CA MET A 127 7.92 14.96 -7.79
C MET A 127 8.23 16.33 -7.15
N TYR A 128 7.27 16.94 -6.48
CA TYR A 128 7.42 18.22 -5.78
C TYR A 128 7.60 18.09 -4.27
N ASN A 129 7.69 16.85 -3.76
CA ASN A 129 7.69 16.57 -2.33
C ASN A 129 6.53 17.27 -1.57
N ARG A 130 5.35 17.28 -2.18
CA ARG A 130 4.10 17.76 -1.57
C ARG A 130 3.38 16.59 -0.92
N LYS A 131 2.72 16.86 0.22
CA LYS A 131 1.91 15.86 0.91
C LYS A 131 0.73 15.42 0.03
N TYR A 132 0.45 14.13 0.06
CA TYR A 132 -0.70 13.49 -0.56
C TYR A 132 -1.18 12.37 0.35
N ALA A 133 -2.36 11.79 0.07
CA ALA A 133 -2.95 10.74 0.91
C ALA A 133 -3.47 9.60 0.05
N ILE A 134 -3.07 8.37 0.38
CA ILE A 134 -3.55 7.17 -0.29
C ILE A 134 -4.69 6.58 0.52
N GLN A 135 -5.88 6.61 -0.05
CA GLN A 135 -7.11 6.24 0.65
C GLN A 135 -7.29 4.73 0.80
N ASN A 136 -6.89 3.97 -0.21
CA ASN A 136 -7.11 2.53 -0.29
C ASN A 136 -6.12 1.90 -1.28
N VAL A 137 -6.19 0.58 -1.42
CA VAL A 137 -5.29 -0.19 -2.28
C VAL A 137 -5.52 0.12 -3.76
N SER A 138 -6.75 0.42 -4.17
CA SER A 138 -7.05 0.86 -5.55
C SER A 138 -6.26 2.12 -5.90
N ALA A 139 -6.26 3.13 -5.01
CA ALA A 139 -5.50 4.36 -5.19
C ALA A 139 -3.98 4.11 -5.26
N LEU A 140 -3.46 3.23 -4.39
CA LEU A 140 -2.04 2.83 -4.42
C LEU A 140 -1.67 2.14 -5.75
N LYS A 141 -2.53 1.25 -6.23
CA LYS A 141 -2.37 0.54 -7.50
C LYS A 141 -2.40 1.51 -8.68
N SER A 142 -3.35 2.44 -8.71
CA SER A 142 -3.48 3.46 -9.75
C SER A 142 -2.26 4.39 -9.78
N LEU A 143 -1.79 4.86 -8.61
CA LEU A 143 -0.53 5.64 -8.53
C LEU A 143 0.67 4.84 -9.07
N THR A 144 0.78 3.56 -8.70
CA THR A 144 1.87 2.71 -9.18
C THR A 144 1.82 2.50 -10.69
N LYS A 145 0.63 2.29 -11.26
CA LYS A 145 0.44 2.16 -12.72
C LYS A 145 0.81 3.44 -13.46
N ILE A 146 0.36 4.59 -12.98
CA ILE A 146 0.69 5.89 -13.57
C ILE A 146 2.21 6.17 -13.45
N ALA A 147 2.82 5.88 -12.31
CA ALA A 147 4.25 6.03 -12.12
C ALA A 147 5.06 5.10 -13.03
N ASP A 148 4.62 3.87 -13.24
CA ASP A 148 5.23 2.94 -14.19
C ASP A 148 5.17 3.47 -15.63
N PHE A 149 3.99 3.90 -16.07
CA PHE A 149 3.78 4.46 -17.41
C PHE A 149 4.67 5.69 -17.67
N PHE A 150 4.75 6.61 -16.70
CA PHE A 150 5.60 7.79 -16.79
C PHE A 150 7.06 7.52 -16.33
N CYS A 151 7.47 6.27 -16.14
CA CYS A 151 8.82 5.87 -15.74
C CYS A 151 9.36 6.67 -14.53
N ALA A 152 8.58 6.69 -13.46
CA ALA A 152 8.75 7.49 -12.24
C ALA A 152 8.52 6.66 -10.96
N LEU A 153 8.65 5.33 -11.03
CA LEU A 153 8.54 4.45 -9.87
C LEU A 153 9.51 4.82 -8.73
N PRO A 154 10.79 5.19 -8.98
CA PRO A 154 11.73 5.49 -7.89
C PRO A 154 11.29 6.64 -6.98
N ILE A 155 10.76 7.74 -7.55
CA ILE A 155 10.31 8.88 -6.74
C ILE A 155 9.06 8.53 -5.91
N VAL A 156 8.16 7.70 -6.45
CA VAL A 156 7.00 7.22 -5.69
C VAL A 156 7.45 6.30 -4.57
N SER A 157 8.36 5.36 -4.85
CA SER A 157 8.92 4.45 -3.84
C SER A 157 9.57 5.21 -2.68
N ALA A 158 10.28 6.31 -2.96
CA ALA A 158 10.92 7.14 -1.95
C ALA A 158 9.92 7.84 -1.00
N THR A 159 8.72 8.19 -1.46
CA THR A 159 7.73 8.97 -0.67
C THR A 159 6.57 8.12 -0.12
N ILE A 160 6.45 6.87 -0.54
CA ILE A 160 5.24 6.07 -0.28
C ILE A 160 5.06 5.69 1.19
N VAL A 161 6.16 5.47 1.91
CA VAL A 161 6.14 4.97 3.30
C VAL A 161 5.45 5.96 4.23
N GLU A 162 5.85 7.22 4.21
CA GLU A 162 5.22 8.27 5.03
C GLU A 162 3.74 8.41 4.70
N THR A 163 3.39 8.33 3.41
CA THR A 163 2.03 8.48 2.92
C THR A 163 1.12 7.33 3.37
N VAL A 164 1.60 6.09 3.28
CA VAL A 164 0.85 4.90 3.69
C VAL A 164 0.74 4.85 5.21
N MET A 165 1.84 5.13 5.92
CA MET A 165 1.90 5.10 7.37
C MET A 165 0.95 6.11 8.03
N THR A 166 0.86 7.32 7.48
CA THR A 166 -0.03 8.37 8.01
C THR A 166 -1.46 8.28 7.43
N GLY A 167 -1.63 7.51 6.37
CA GLY A 167 -2.88 7.36 5.63
C GLY A 167 -3.91 6.45 6.31
N PRO A 168 -5.13 6.40 5.77
CA PRO A 168 -6.20 5.52 6.26
C PRO A 168 -5.96 4.04 5.98
N MET A 169 -5.06 3.67 5.07
CA MET A 169 -4.83 2.26 4.69
C MET A 169 -4.36 1.38 5.85
N THR A 170 -3.55 1.93 6.76
CA THR A 170 -3.01 1.23 7.93
C THR A 170 -3.90 1.37 9.17
N ARG A 171 -4.92 2.24 9.11
CA ARG A 171 -5.84 2.48 10.23
C ARG A 171 -7.01 1.49 10.18
N THR A 172 -7.36 0.95 11.33
CA THR A 172 -8.62 0.22 11.50
C THR A 172 -9.76 1.21 11.75
N ARG A 173 -10.94 0.95 11.19
CA ARG A 173 -12.15 1.71 11.55
C ARG A 173 -12.47 1.41 13.02
N MET A 174 -12.45 2.43 13.88
CA MET A 174 -12.69 2.31 15.32
C MET A 174 -14.03 1.64 15.71
N GLU A 175 -14.92 1.42 14.76
CA GLU A 175 -16.25 0.82 14.99
C GLU A 175 -16.22 -0.71 14.90
N GLU A 176 -15.13 -1.31 14.42
CA GLU A 176 -14.95 -2.76 14.30
C GLU A 176 -13.63 -3.18 14.95
N TRP A 177 -13.64 -3.38 16.26
CA TRP A 177 -12.43 -3.65 17.06
C TRP A 177 -11.73 -4.98 16.71
N SER A 178 -12.33 -5.79 15.84
CA SER A 178 -11.76 -7.03 15.31
C SER A 178 -11.54 -7.00 13.78
N SER A 179 -11.78 -5.87 13.10
CA SER A 179 -11.59 -5.83 11.65
C SER A 179 -10.16 -5.51 11.26
N ARG A 180 -9.70 -6.23 10.22
CA ARG A 180 -8.40 -6.04 9.60
C ARG A 180 -8.34 -4.66 8.93
N SER A 181 -7.18 -4.02 8.99
CA SER A 181 -6.90 -2.82 8.19
C SER A 181 -7.00 -3.13 6.69
N GLU A 182 -7.25 -2.10 5.88
CA GLU A 182 -7.25 -2.21 4.42
C GLU A 182 -5.92 -2.79 3.91
N PHE A 183 -4.82 -2.41 4.57
CA PHE A 183 -3.50 -2.98 4.32
C PHE A 183 -3.48 -4.50 4.52
N SER A 184 -3.86 -4.96 5.71
CA SER A 184 -3.82 -6.38 6.05
C SER A 184 -4.71 -7.20 5.12
N ARG A 185 -5.94 -6.74 4.81
CA ARG A 185 -6.88 -7.46 3.92
C ARG A 185 -6.34 -7.71 2.52
N ASN A 186 -5.50 -6.80 2.03
CA ASN A 186 -4.99 -6.80 0.66
C ASN A 186 -3.49 -7.07 0.61
N ALA A 187 -2.90 -7.65 1.66
CA ALA A 187 -1.45 -7.87 1.78
C ALA A 187 -0.85 -8.58 0.56
N CYS A 188 -1.55 -9.56 -0.03
CA CYS A 188 -1.11 -10.24 -1.26
C CYS A 188 -0.98 -9.27 -2.45
N GLU A 189 -1.93 -8.37 -2.65
CA GLU A 189 -1.86 -7.39 -3.74
C GLU A 189 -0.82 -6.30 -3.45
N ILE A 190 -0.73 -5.86 -2.20
CA ILE A 190 0.24 -4.87 -1.77
C ILE A 190 1.67 -5.40 -1.93
N SER A 191 1.94 -6.68 -1.68
CA SER A 191 3.29 -7.23 -1.87
C SER A 191 3.73 -7.14 -3.33
N ARG A 192 2.83 -7.36 -4.30
CA ARG A 192 3.12 -7.17 -5.73
C ARG A 192 3.35 -5.70 -6.10
N ILE A 193 2.56 -4.80 -5.52
CA ILE A 193 2.76 -3.36 -5.71
C ILE A 193 4.11 -2.94 -5.13
N ALA A 194 4.44 -3.40 -3.93
CA ALA A 194 5.69 -3.12 -3.25
C ALA A 194 6.90 -3.64 -4.03
N GLN A 195 6.78 -4.83 -4.63
CA GLN A 195 7.78 -5.40 -5.51
C GLN A 195 7.99 -4.54 -6.76
N LYS A 196 6.91 -4.07 -7.39
CA LYS A 196 7.01 -3.16 -8.54
C LYS A 196 7.63 -1.81 -8.19
N LEU A 197 7.28 -1.25 -7.03
CA LEU A 197 7.89 -0.04 -6.50
C LEU A 197 9.31 -0.27 -5.97
N ARG A 198 9.73 -1.53 -5.79
CA ARG A 198 10.94 -1.91 -5.07
C ARG A 198 11.04 -1.26 -3.69
N ASN A 199 9.91 -1.14 -2.99
CA ASN A 199 9.87 -0.52 -1.67
C ASN A 199 10.04 -1.59 -0.57
N PRO A 200 11.17 -1.57 0.18
CA PRO A 200 11.49 -2.64 1.12
C PRO A 200 10.53 -2.68 2.31
N ILE A 201 10.16 -1.51 2.87
CA ILE A 201 9.27 -1.46 4.04
C ILE A 201 7.88 -1.98 3.68
N LEU A 202 7.32 -1.52 2.56
CA LEU A 202 6.01 -1.94 2.10
C LEU A 202 5.98 -3.45 1.79
N PHE A 203 7.05 -3.99 1.21
CA PHE A 203 7.15 -5.40 0.87
C PHE A 203 7.26 -6.27 2.13
N ARG A 204 8.15 -5.91 3.06
CA ARG A 204 8.33 -6.66 4.32
C ARG A 204 7.03 -6.80 5.08
N ASP A 205 6.34 -5.68 5.33
CA ASP A 205 5.10 -5.67 6.09
C ASP A 205 4.00 -6.46 5.37
N ALA A 206 3.90 -6.34 4.05
CA ALA A 206 2.95 -7.12 3.26
C ALA A 206 3.25 -8.63 3.34
N ILE A 207 4.53 -9.05 3.25
CA ILE A 207 4.92 -10.45 3.36
C ILE A 207 4.69 -10.97 4.78
N ILE A 208 5.00 -10.20 5.83
CA ILE A 208 4.72 -10.59 7.23
C ILE A 208 3.22 -10.83 7.41
N GLU A 209 2.36 -9.95 6.90
CA GLU A 209 0.90 -10.13 6.93
C GLU A 209 0.45 -11.39 6.18
N VAL A 210 1.00 -11.66 4.99
CA VAL A 210 0.70 -12.88 4.22
C VAL A 210 1.13 -14.13 4.99
N VAL A 211 2.37 -14.15 5.52
CA VAL A 211 2.92 -15.27 6.28
C VAL A 211 2.10 -15.54 7.55
N SER A 212 1.65 -14.48 8.23
CA SER A 212 0.89 -14.59 9.48
C SER A 212 -0.43 -15.37 9.35
N ARG A 213 -0.96 -15.47 8.12
CA ARG A 213 -2.25 -16.09 7.79
C ARG A 213 -2.14 -16.96 6.54
N TRP A 214 -0.99 -17.61 6.35
CA TRP A 214 -0.70 -18.31 5.09
C TRP A 214 -1.72 -19.40 4.76
N ASP A 215 -2.10 -20.23 5.73
CA ASP A 215 -3.14 -21.26 5.55
C ASP A 215 -4.44 -20.66 4.98
N PHE A 216 -4.91 -19.56 5.58
CA PHE A 216 -6.12 -18.85 5.13
C PHE A 216 -5.96 -18.28 3.71
N HIS A 217 -4.79 -17.72 3.39
CA HIS A 217 -4.53 -17.21 2.05
C HIS A 217 -4.47 -18.31 1.00
N GLN A 218 -3.91 -19.48 1.33
CA GLN A 218 -3.91 -20.64 0.43
C GLN A 218 -5.34 -21.15 0.17
N GLU A 219 -6.16 -21.27 1.21
CA GLU A 219 -7.57 -21.66 1.10
C GLU A 219 -8.35 -20.67 0.24
N PHE A 220 -8.23 -19.37 0.50
CA PHE A 220 -8.91 -18.34 -0.28
C PHE A 220 -8.52 -18.36 -1.77
N LEU A 221 -7.22 -18.47 -2.07
CA LEU A 221 -6.73 -18.55 -3.45
C LEU A 221 -7.28 -19.80 -4.16
N PHE A 222 -7.28 -20.93 -3.46
CA PHE A 222 -7.86 -22.18 -3.96
C PHE A 222 -9.35 -22.06 -4.25
N GLU A 223 -10.13 -21.44 -3.36
CA GLU A 223 -11.57 -21.21 -3.53
C GLU A 223 -11.90 -20.38 -4.77
N ILE A 224 -11.09 -19.38 -5.09
CA ILE A 224 -11.25 -18.55 -6.30
C ILE A 224 -10.56 -19.14 -7.55
N GLY A 225 -10.03 -20.37 -7.45
CA GLY A 225 -9.42 -21.09 -8.57
C GLY A 225 -8.04 -20.59 -9.01
N ILE A 226 -7.34 -19.85 -8.15
CA ILE A 226 -5.99 -19.32 -8.41
C ILE A 226 -4.97 -20.13 -7.62
N LYS A 227 -3.91 -20.63 -8.25
CA LYS A 227 -2.80 -21.24 -7.50
C LYS A 227 -1.89 -20.15 -6.95
N ALA A 228 -1.32 -20.39 -5.77
CA ALA A 228 -0.32 -19.48 -5.19
C ALA A 228 0.85 -19.19 -6.16
N SER A 229 1.27 -20.19 -6.94
CA SER A 229 2.29 -20.07 -7.99
C SER A 229 1.92 -19.18 -9.16
N ASP A 230 0.62 -18.97 -9.40
CA ASP A 230 0.12 -18.08 -10.46
C ASP A 230 0.03 -16.62 -9.95
N PHE A 231 -0.04 -16.46 -8.62
CA PHE A 231 -0.18 -15.16 -7.98
C PHE A 231 1.16 -14.54 -7.59
N PHE A 232 2.05 -15.33 -6.98
CA PHE A 232 3.39 -14.91 -6.56
C PHE A 232 4.44 -15.44 -7.52
N ASP A 233 5.51 -14.68 -7.76
CA ASP A 233 6.68 -15.23 -8.43
C ASP A 233 7.34 -16.32 -7.57
N GLY A 234 8.15 -17.17 -8.21
CA GLY A 234 8.75 -18.32 -7.54
C GLY A 234 9.65 -17.96 -6.35
N SER A 235 10.35 -16.82 -6.39
CA SER A 235 11.22 -16.38 -5.29
C SER A 235 10.40 -15.87 -4.10
N THR A 236 9.36 -15.08 -4.37
CA THR A 236 8.44 -14.57 -3.35
C THR A 236 7.66 -15.72 -2.69
N LEU A 237 7.20 -16.70 -3.47
CA LEU A 237 6.50 -17.87 -2.91
C LEU A 237 7.42 -18.70 -2.02
N GLN A 238 8.66 -18.97 -2.45
CA GLN A 238 9.64 -19.68 -1.63
C GLN A 238 9.95 -18.94 -0.33
N LEU A 239 10.04 -17.60 -0.37
CA LEU A 239 10.19 -16.78 0.82
C LEU A 239 9.02 -16.96 1.79
N ILE A 240 7.77 -16.84 1.29
CA ILE A 240 6.57 -17.01 2.11
C ILE A 240 6.54 -18.39 2.79
N GLU A 241 6.77 -19.47 2.03
CA GLU A 241 6.75 -20.84 2.55
C GLU A 241 7.88 -21.07 3.58
N ARG A 242 9.06 -20.53 3.32
CA ARG A 242 10.22 -20.60 4.23
C ARG A 242 9.91 -19.91 5.56
N GLU A 243 9.40 -18.68 5.51
CA GLU A 243 9.10 -17.91 6.71
C GLU A 243 7.91 -18.47 7.47
N TYR A 244 6.87 -18.92 6.77
CA TYR A 244 5.76 -19.65 7.39
C TYR A 244 6.25 -20.89 8.14
N THR A 245 7.18 -21.64 7.55
CA THR A 245 7.83 -22.79 8.21
C THR A 245 8.60 -22.36 9.47
N GLN A 246 9.24 -21.19 9.48
CA GLN A 246 9.91 -20.67 10.68
C GLN A 246 8.91 -20.32 11.78
N VAL A 247 7.81 -19.66 11.45
CA VAL A 247 6.72 -19.37 12.40
C VAL A 247 6.16 -20.67 12.97
N ALA A 248 5.90 -21.68 12.13
CA ALA A 248 5.45 -23.00 12.57
C ALA A 248 6.45 -23.69 13.54
N LYS A 249 7.76 -23.57 13.30
CA LYS A 249 8.79 -24.07 14.22
C LYS A 249 8.74 -23.36 15.57
N LEU A 250 8.58 -22.03 15.58
CA LEU A 250 8.42 -21.25 16.81
C LEU A 250 7.18 -21.69 17.59
N LEU A 251 6.07 -21.91 16.88
CA LEU A 251 4.80 -22.39 17.42
C LEU A 251 4.99 -23.76 18.11
N VAL A 252 5.53 -24.74 17.39
CA VAL A 252 5.78 -26.09 17.92
C VAL A 252 6.69 -26.05 19.15
N ARG A 253 7.75 -25.24 19.11
CA ARG A 253 8.67 -25.06 20.25
C ARG A 253 7.95 -24.49 21.48
N CYS A 254 7.08 -23.49 21.29
CA CYS A 254 6.28 -22.92 22.38
C CYS A 254 5.29 -23.94 22.95
N SER A 255 4.54 -24.62 22.09
CA SER A 255 3.58 -25.66 22.47
C SER A 255 4.25 -26.79 23.23
N HIS A 256 5.41 -27.24 22.78
CA HIS A 256 6.17 -28.29 23.47
C HIS A 256 6.60 -27.86 24.87
N ARG A 257 7.17 -26.65 25.01
CA ARG A 257 7.56 -26.11 26.32
C ARG A 257 6.34 -25.96 27.25
N LEU A 258 5.21 -25.48 26.73
CA LEU A 258 3.97 -25.36 27.48
C LEU A 258 3.46 -26.74 27.94
N LEU A 259 3.46 -27.74 27.06
CA LEU A 259 3.05 -29.11 27.39
C LEU A 259 3.90 -29.69 28.52
N LEU A 260 5.22 -29.53 28.46
CA LEU A 260 6.10 -29.98 29.55
C LEU A 260 5.73 -29.31 30.88
N ARG A 261 5.33 -28.03 30.88
CA ARG A 261 4.87 -27.33 32.09
C ARG A 261 3.52 -27.82 32.59
N ILE A 262 2.61 -28.19 31.68
CA ILE A 262 1.33 -28.82 32.03
C ILE A 262 1.58 -30.17 32.71
N LEU A 263 2.40 -31.03 32.10
CA LEU A 263 2.68 -32.38 32.59
C LEU A 263 3.45 -32.39 33.92
N ASP A 264 4.31 -31.39 34.15
CA ASP A 264 5.03 -31.24 35.41
C ASP A 264 4.11 -30.96 36.60
N GLY A 265 2.81 -30.69 36.40
CA GLY A 265 1.78 -30.49 37.43
C GLY A 265 1.98 -29.25 38.31
N ARG A 266 3.16 -28.62 38.23
CA ARG A 266 3.62 -27.49 39.06
C ARG A 266 3.19 -26.13 38.53
N PHE A 267 2.68 -26.06 37.31
CA PHE A 267 2.24 -24.80 36.72
C PHE A 267 0.80 -24.44 37.09
N TRP A 268 -0.09 -25.46 37.18
CA TRP A 268 -1.54 -25.32 37.35
C TRP A 268 -2.02 -25.80 38.72
N GLU A 269 -1.80 -25.02 39.78
CA GLU A 269 -2.53 -25.28 41.02
C GLU A 269 -3.99 -24.80 40.89
N ILE A 270 -4.88 -25.78 40.78
CA ILE A 270 -6.28 -25.87 41.23
C ILE A 270 -7.07 -24.54 41.31
N GLY A 271 -7.95 -24.34 40.33
CA GLY A 271 -9.10 -23.42 40.46
C GLY A 271 -9.37 -22.53 39.23
N LYS A 272 -8.35 -22.23 38.42
CA LYS A 272 -8.52 -21.51 37.15
C LYS A 272 -8.03 -22.43 36.04
N ARG A 273 -8.97 -23.07 35.33
CA ARG A 273 -8.69 -23.84 34.11
C ARG A 273 -7.77 -23.00 33.21
N VAL A 274 -6.75 -23.62 32.59
CA VAL A 274 -6.28 -23.15 31.26
C VAL A 274 -7.55 -22.84 30.50
N PRO A 275 -7.74 -21.67 29.87
CA PRO A 275 -8.90 -21.49 29.00
C PRO A 275 -8.90 -22.73 28.11
N ALA A 276 -9.88 -23.62 28.33
CA ALA A 276 -10.02 -24.76 27.45
C ALA A 276 -10.20 -24.06 26.09
N PRO A 277 -9.40 -24.40 25.07
CA PRO A 277 -9.65 -23.88 23.74
C PRO A 277 -11.15 -24.00 23.51
N GLU A 278 -11.85 -22.88 23.35
CA GLU A 278 -13.30 -22.92 23.07
C GLU A 278 -13.54 -23.64 21.73
N ASP A 279 -12.49 -23.71 20.91
CA ASP A 279 -12.38 -24.40 19.64
C ASP A 279 -11.02 -25.13 19.50
N GLU A 280 -10.97 -26.24 18.77
CA GLU A 280 -9.76 -27.02 18.44
C GLU A 280 -8.68 -26.19 17.73
N SER A 281 -9.02 -25.02 17.19
CA SER A 281 -8.10 -24.11 16.49
C SER A 281 -7.37 -23.11 17.40
N ALA A 282 -7.77 -22.95 18.68
CA ALA A 282 -7.28 -21.82 19.49
C ALA A 282 -5.76 -21.80 19.72
N TRP A 283 -5.10 -22.96 19.74
CA TRP A 283 -3.63 -23.05 19.86
C TRP A 283 -2.88 -22.59 18.60
N ARG A 284 -3.59 -22.34 17.50
CA ARG A 284 -3.06 -21.70 16.28
C ARG A 284 -3.24 -20.18 16.30
N SER A 285 -3.86 -19.62 17.32
CA SER A 285 -4.08 -18.18 17.49
C SER A 285 -2.99 -17.55 18.36
N ALA A 286 -2.58 -16.33 18.01
CA ALA A 286 -1.65 -15.54 18.83
C ALA A 286 -2.23 -15.20 20.22
N ASP A 287 -3.54 -14.93 20.32
CA ASP A 287 -4.24 -14.63 21.58
C ASP A 287 -4.02 -15.71 22.64
N PHE A 288 -4.01 -16.98 22.24
CA PHE A 288 -3.76 -18.09 23.18
C PHE A 288 -2.39 -17.93 23.86
N TYR A 289 -1.32 -17.71 23.10
CA TYR A 289 0.01 -17.55 23.66
C TYR A 289 0.16 -16.22 24.41
N TYR A 290 -0.48 -15.15 23.95
CA TYR A 290 -0.51 -13.88 24.67
C TYR A 290 -1.14 -14.03 26.06
N ARG A 291 -2.27 -14.73 26.19
CA ARG A 291 -2.89 -15.02 27.50
C ARG A 291 -1.98 -15.85 28.41
N ILE A 292 -1.28 -16.84 27.85
CA ILE A 292 -0.29 -17.62 28.62
C ILE A 292 0.86 -16.73 29.10
N ARG A 293 1.37 -15.83 28.25
CA ARG A 293 2.40 -14.86 28.61
C ARG A 293 1.97 -13.99 29.79
N LEU A 294 0.76 -13.43 29.75
CA LEU A 294 0.22 -12.63 30.86
C LEU A 294 0.18 -13.42 32.17
N ARG A 295 -0.24 -14.69 32.14
CA ARG A 295 -0.23 -15.57 33.32
C ARG A 295 1.16 -15.83 33.86
N ILE A 296 2.15 -15.98 32.99
CA ILE A 296 3.56 -16.15 33.41
C ILE A 296 4.05 -14.88 34.10
N ILE A 297 3.76 -13.70 33.53
CA ILE A 297 4.12 -12.40 34.11
C ILE A 297 3.46 -12.24 35.49
N GLU A 298 2.15 -12.50 35.63
CA GLU A 298 1.44 -12.45 36.92
C GLU A 298 2.11 -13.34 37.99
N LYS A 299 2.61 -14.52 37.60
CA LYS A 299 3.25 -15.47 38.52
C LYS A 299 4.69 -15.09 38.87
N LEU A 300 5.44 -14.53 37.91
CA LEU A 300 6.83 -14.13 38.09
C LEU A 300 6.99 -12.75 38.73
N GLU A 301 6.01 -11.87 38.61
CA GLU A 301 6.09 -10.50 39.14
C GLU A 301 5.13 -10.27 40.32
N GLY A 302 4.27 -11.25 40.61
CA GLY A 302 3.30 -11.17 41.71
C GLY A 302 3.85 -11.56 43.08
N ILE A 303 3.00 -11.41 44.11
CA ILE A 303 3.27 -11.69 45.53
C ILE A 303 3.79 -13.13 45.75
N TYR A 304 3.41 -14.05 44.86
CA TYR A 304 3.81 -15.47 44.93
C TYR A 304 5.24 -15.75 44.44
N TYR A 305 5.94 -14.76 43.88
CA TYR A 305 7.28 -14.92 43.31
C TYR A 305 8.28 -15.58 44.28
N HIS A 306 8.27 -15.20 45.57
CA HIS A 306 9.17 -15.79 46.58
C HIS A 306 8.88 -17.25 46.90
N PHE A 307 7.72 -17.77 46.51
CA PHE A 307 7.32 -19.16 46.73
C PHE A 307 7.57 -20.05 45.51
N VAL A 308 8.00 -19.48 44.38
CA VAL A 308 8.34 -20.25 43.17
C VAL A 308 9.75 -20.81 43.30
N ARG A 309 9.86 -22.14 43.17
CA ARG A 309 11.16 -22.81 43.19
C ARG A 309 12.07 -22.31 42.05
N PRO A 310 13.40 -22.19 42.27
CA PRO A 310 14.33 -21.70 41.25
C PRO A 310 14.24 -22.41 39.91
N GLU A 311 14.08 -23.74 39.90
CA GLU A 311 14.00 -24.54 38.67
C GLU A 311 12.69 -24.29 37.91
N THR A 312 11.60 -24.06 38.66
CA THR A 312 10.31 -23.67 38.08
C THR A 312 10.43 -22.30 37.44
N ARG A 313 11.07 -21.35 38.13
CA ARG A 313 11.30 -20.00 37.60
C ARG A 313 12.10 -20.02 36.30
N GLU A 314 13.25 -20.68 36.28
CA GLU A 314 14.09 -20.76 35.08
C GLU A 314 13.31 -21.34 33.88
N ALA A 315 12.49 -22.35 34.12
CA ALA A 315 11.66 -22.91 33.06
C ALA A 315 10.54 -21.98 32.59
N LEU A 316 9.96 -21.16 33.49
CA LEU A 316 8.98 -20.15 33.13
C LEU A 316 9.61 -19.00 32.35
N ASP A 317 10.81 -18.59 32.72
CA ASP A 317 11.58 -17.58 31.97
C ASP A 317 11.86 -18.10 30.54
N LYS A 318 12.27 -19.37 30.39
CA LYS A 318 12.46 -20.00 29.07
C LYS A 318 11.17 -20.10 28.26
N LEU A 319 10.03 -20.43 28.90
CA LEU A 319 8.74 -20.47 28.21
C LEU A 319 8.31 -19.06 27.77
N ARG A 320 8.40 -18.08 28.67
CA ARG A 320 8.12 -16.67 28.39
C ARG A 320 8.95 -16.18 27.22
N GLN A 321 10.26 -16.40 27.22
CA GLN A 321 11.13 -15.99 26.13
C GLN A 321 10.69 -16.59 24.78
N SER A 322 10.32 -17.87 24.75
CA SER A 322 9.81 -18.48 23.51
C SER A 322 8.50 -17.87 23.04
N ILE A 323 7.60 -17.56 23.97
CA ILE A 323 6.35 -16.88 23.64
C ILE A 323 6.64 -15.45 23.15
N ASP A 324 7.49 -14.69 23.84
CA ASP A 324 7.90 -13.34 23.44
C ASP A 324 8.47 -13.33 22.01
N GLU A 325 9.28 -14.34 21.64
CA GLU A 325 9.76 -14.52 20.27
C GLU A 325 8.62 -14.84 19.27
N LEU A 326 7.63 -15.63 19.68
CA LEU A 326 6.51 -16.03 18.82
C LEU A 326 5.51 -14.89 18.57
N ILE A 327 5.26 -14.05 19.58
CA ILE A 327 4.30 -12.93 19.51
C ILE A 327 4.98 -11.58 19.25
N GLN A 328 6.22 -11.59 18.77
CA GLN A 328 6.92 -10.39 18.35
C GLN A 328 6.19 -9.73 17.16
N ASN A 329 5.99 -8.41 17.22
CA ASN A 329 5.51 -7.61 16.08
C ASN A 329 6.71 -7.09 15.29
N ASN A 330 6.86 -7.51 14.03
CA ASN A 330 7.89 -7.01 13.12
C ASN A 330 7.34 -6.04 12.04
N LEU A 331 6.06 -5.65 12.12
CA LEU A 331 5.49 -4.64 11.22
C LEU A 331 6.05 -3.25 11.55
N VAL A 332 6.35 -2.48 10.50
CA VAL A 332 6.89 -1.12 10.60
C VAL A 332 5.82 -0.06 10.37
N LEU A 333 4.86 -0.34 9.47
CA LEU A 333 3.78 0.56 9.07
C LEU A 333 2.58 0.49 10.01
N ASP A 334 2.51 -0.53 10.87
CA ASP A 334 1.46 -0.67 11.87
C ASP A 334 1.61 0.40 12.97
N GLN A 335 0.61 1.28 13.03
CA GLN A 335 0.50 2.34 14.05
C GLN A 335 -0.63 2.08 15.04
N SER A 336 -1.19 0.88 15.05
CA SER A 336 -2.33 0.56 15.90
C SER A 336 -2.01 0.45 17.38
N HIS A 337 -0.73 0.22 17.70
CA HIS A 337 -0.26 -0.17 19.03
C HIS A 337 -0.86 -1.50 19.54
N CYS A 338 -1.49 -2.30 18.67
CA CYS A 338 -1.98 -3.63 19.02
C CYS A 338 -0.87 -4.67 18.83
N GLY A 339 -0.50 -5.36 19.90
CA GLY A 339 0.41 -6.51 19.82
C GLY A 339 -0.26 -7.77 19.23
N PRO A 340 0.51 -8.71 18.66
CA PRO A 340 0.04 -10.05 18.34
C PRO A 340 -0.63 -10.72 19.54
N GLY A 341 -1.87 -11.15 19.37
CA GLY A 341 -2.65 -11.78 20.44
C GLY A 341 -3.33 -10.81 21.42
N GLU A 342 -3.14 -9.51 21.27
CA GLU A 342 -3.97 -8.53 21.97
C GLU A 342 -5.33 -8.38 21.27
N LEU A 343 -6.35 -7.98 22.03
CA LEU A 343 -7.66 -7.68 21.47
C LEU A 343 -7.52 -6.58 20.41
N GLY A 344 -7.82 -6.89 19.15
CA GLY A 344 -7.55 -5.99 18.03
C GLY A 344 -7.36 -6.71 16.70
N MET A 345 -6.80 -5.99 15.72
CA MET A 345 -6.62 -6.50 14.34
C MET A 345 -5.59 -7.64 14.21
N HIS A 346 -4.74 -7.82 15.23
CA HIS A 346 -3.67 -8.83 15.27
C HIS A 346 -3.94 -9.92 16.33
N GLU A 347 -5.17 -10.01 16.85
CA GLU A 347 -5.56 -10.99 17.88
C GLU A 347 -5.22 -12.44 17.48
N HIS A 348 -5.36 -12.77 16.20
CA HIS A 348 -5.13 -14.13 15.70
C HIS A 348 -3.84 -14.29 14.88
N ALA A 349 -3.04 -13.23 14.71
CA ALA A 349 -1.94 -13.22 13.74
C ALA A 349 -0.57 -13.33 14.43
N PHE A 350 0.33 -14.17 13.88
CA PHE A 350 1.74 -14.18 14.27
C PHE A 350 2.55 -13.29 13.34
N LEU A 351 3.06 -12.17 13.86
CA LEU A 351 3.78 -11.16 13.09
C LEU A 351 5.32 -11.25 13.24
N CYS A 352 5.81 -12.43 13.65
CA CYS A 352 7.21 -12.62 14.05
C CYS A 352 8.14 -13.06 12.91
N ALA A 353 7.64 -13.18 11.67
CA ALA A 353 8.45 -13.44 10.49
C ALA A 353 9.51 -12.35 10.28
N LYS A 354 10.70 -12.72 9.79
CA LYS A 354 11.85 -11.80 9.66
C LYS A 354 12.35 -11.80 8.22
N ILE A 355 12.08 -10.71 7.53
CA ILE A 355 12.46 -10.52 6.13
C ILE A 355 13.67 -9.58 6.07
N SER A 356 14.83 -10.12 5.71
CA SER A 356 16.09 -9.34 5.60
C SER A 356 16.17 -8.56 4.28
N ASP A 357 17.23 -7.78 4.06
CA ASP A 357 17.49 -7.16 2.75
C ASP A 357 17.87 -8.21 1.69
N ASP A 358 18.54 -9.28 2.10
CA ASP A 358 18.94 -10.40 1.22
C ASP A 358 17.74 -11.23 0.72
N ASP A 359 16.58 -11.06 1.34
CA ASP A 359 15.33 -11.72 0.98
C ASP A 359 14.49 -10.92 -0.03
N LEU A 360 14.89 -9.69 -0.37
CA LEU A 360 14.15 -8.87 -1.30
C LEU A 360 14.31 -9.42 -2.73
N PRO A 361 13.23 -9.49 -3.52
CA PRO A 361 13.28 -10.05 -4.88
C PRO A 361 13.89 -9.10 -5.92
N TRP A 362 14.63 -8.07 -5.48
CA TRP A 362 15.33 -7.11 -6.33
C TRP A 362 16.67 -6.72 -5.70
N ASP A 363 17.59 -6.21 -6.54
CA ASP A 363 18.86 -5.66 -6.08
C ASP A 363 18.64 -4.32 -5.37
N THR A 364 19.01 -4.25 -4.09
CA THR A 364 18.90 -3.02 -3.27
C THR A 364 19.91 -1.94 -3.65
N SER A 365 20.93 -2.27 -4.42
CA SER A 365 21.93 -1.33 -4.93
C SER A 365 21.53 -0.66 -6.25
N GLU A 366 20.51 -1.18 -6.94
CA GLU A 366 20.00 -0.61 -8.19
C GLU A 366 19.12 0.62 -7.91
N ILE A 367 19.48 1.76 -8.49
CA ILE A 367 18.82 3.06 -8.23
C ILE A 367 18.01 3.62 -9.42
N ASP A 368 18.13 3.02 -10.61
CA ASP A 368 17.48 3.47 -11.85
C ASP A 368 16.79 2.28 -12.53
N TRP A 369 15.59 1.95 -12.04
CA TRP A 369 14.78 0.81 -12.48
C TRP A 369 13.44 1.20 -13.11
#